data_AF-A0A373BPK0-F1
#
_entry.id   AF-A0A373BPK0-F1
#
_cell.length_a   1.000
_cell.length_b   1.000
_cell.length_c   1.000
_cell.angle_alpha   90.00
_cell.angle_beta   90.00
_cell.angle_gamma   90.00
#
_symmetry.space_group_name_H-M   'P 1'
#
loop_
_entity.id
_entity.type
_entity.pdbx_description
1 polymer ?
#
loop_
_entity_poly.entity_id
_entity_poly.type
_entity_poly.pdbx_seq_one_letter_code
_entity_poly.pdbx_strand_id
1 'polypeptide(L)'
;NFNTMLEKTQTEQTELKTKVSEGRKRLSDEVQLANDAKQWVEAIQEYANITELDAATLNRLIKEIVVHERIDEDKTRHISIEIHFNLKPIPEVEQVTA
;
A
#
# COMPACT_ATOMS: atom_id res chain seq x y z
N ASN A 1 -53.81 -25.10 2.25
CA ASN A 1 -53.55 -23.84 2.96
C ASN A 1 -52.23 -23.88 3.76
N PHE A 2 -52.01 -24.89 4.63
CA PHE A 2 -50.75 -25.04 5.39
C PHE A 2 -49.49 -25.20 4.52
N ASN A 3 -49.49 -26.12 3.55
CA ASN A 3 -48.32 -26.29 2.64
C ASN A 3 -47.95 -25.00 1.91
N THR A 4 -48.94 -24.21 1.50
CA THR A 4 -48.71 -22.93 0.80
C THR A 4 -48.07 -21.88 1.71
N MET A 5 -48.42 -21.85 3.00
CA MET A 5 -47.76 -20.98 3.98
C MET A 5 -46.35 -21.47 4.32
N LEU A 6 -46.15 -22.78 4.42
CA LEU A 6 -44.83 -23.36 4.68
C LEU A 6 -43.86 -23.06 3.55
N GLU A 7 -44.30 -23.24 2.30
CA GLU A 7 -43.50 -22.98 1.10
C GLU A 7 -43.11 -21.49 1.00
N LYS A 8 -44.07 -20.58 1.23
CA LYS A 8 -43.80 -19.14 1.31
C LYS A 8 -42.78 -18.79 2.40
N THR A 9 -42.94 -19.37 3.59
CA THR A 9 -42.01 -19.12 4.71
C THR A 9 -40.60 -19.64 4.38
N GLN A 10 -40.49 -20.79 3.72
CA GLN A 10 -39.20 -21.36 3.30
C GLN A 10 -38.51 -20.47 2.25
N THR A 11 -39.27 -19.95 1.30
CA THR A 11 -38.79 -19.02 0.27
C THR A 11 -38.31 -17.71 0.92
N GLU A 12 -39.12 -17.10 1.77
CA GLU A 12 -38.77 -15.87 2.50
C GLU A 12 -37.50 -16.07 3.35
N GLN A 13 -37.38 -17.20 4.04
CA GLN A 13 -36.21 -17.50 4.85
C GLN A 13 -34.94 -17.68 3.99
N THR A 14 -35.08 -18.24 2.80
CA THR A 14 -33.97 -18.41 1.86
C THR A 14 -33.54 -17.05 1.30
N GLU A 15 -34.48 -16.20 0.89
CA GLU A 15 -34.20 -14.85 0.42
C GLU A 15 -33.54 -13.98 1.50
N LEU A 16 -34.01 -14.07 2.74
CA LEU A 16 -33.42 -13.36 3.88
C LEU A 16 -31.98 -13.81 4.14
N LYS A 17 -31.70 -15.11 4.09
CA LYS A 17 -30.34 -15.65 4.24
C LYS A 17 -29.41 -15.14 3.14
N THR A 18 -29.88 -15.07 1.90
CA THR A 18 -29.12 -14.51 0.77
C THR A 18 -28.79 -13.04 1.01
N LYS A 19 -29.79 -12.22 1.36
CA LYS A 19 -29.59 -10.79 1.66
C LYS A 19 -28.62 -10.54 2.81
N VAL A 20 -28.66 -11.37 3.85
CA VAL A 20 -27.71 -11.30 4.98
C VAL A 20 -26.29 -11.62 4.51
N SER A 21 -26.11 -12.66 3.68
CA SER A 21 -24.80 -13.01 3.13
C SER A 21 -24.22 -11.88 2.28
N GLU A 22 -25.02 -11.33 1.37
CA GLU A 22 -24.64 -10.20 0.51
C GLU A 22 -24.34 -8.93 1.32
N GLY A 23 -25.11 -8.65 2.37
CA GLY A 23 -24.86 -7.54 3.28
C GLY A 23 -23.53 -7.68 4.03
N ARG A 24 -23.23 -8.88 4.53
CA ARG A 24 -21.96 -9.16 5.20
C ARG A 24 -20.76 -9.03 4.27
N LYS A 25 -20.90 -9.50 3.03
CA LYS A 25 -19.85 -9.37 2.01
C LYS A 25 -19.56 -7.89 1.71
N ARG A 26 -20.60 -7.10 1.45
CA ARG A 26 -20.46 -5.65 1.20
C ARG A 26 -19.78 -4.92 2.36
N LEU A 27 -20.16 -5.22 3.59
CA LEU A 27 -19.52 -4.63 4.78
C LEU A 27 -18.05 -5.03 4.89
N SER A 28 -17.71 -6.28 4.59
CA SER A 28 -16.32 -6.74 4.57
C SER A 28 -15.49 -6.03 3.50
N ASP A 29 -16.06 -5.86 2.29
CA ASP A 29 -15.40 -5.18 1.18
C ASP A 29 -15.15 -3.70 1.51
N GLU A 30 -16.10 -3.04 2.18
CA GLU A 30 -15.97 -1.64 2.61
C GLU A 30 -14.94 -1.46 3.74
N VAL A 31 -14.89 -2.39 4.70
CA VAL A 31 -13.83 -2.41 5.73
C VAL A 31 -12.45 -2.63 5.11
N GLN A 32 -12.35 -3.53 4.14
CA GLN A 32 -11.10 -3.78 3.41
C GLN A 32 -10.66 -2.51 2.68
N LEU A 33 -11.58 -1.85 1.96
CA LEU A 33 -11.30 -0.60 1.25
C LEU A 33 -10.84 0.53 2.18
N ALA A 34 -11.46 0.67 3.36
CA ALA A 34 -11.05 1.66 4.35
C ALA A 34 -9.66 1.36 4.92
N ASN A 35 -9.33 0.09 5.15
CA ASN A 35 -8.00 -0.32 5.57
C ASN A 35 -6.95 -0.07 4.49
N ASP A 36 -7.24 -0.39 3.23
CA ASP A 36 -6.36 -0.16 2.09
C ASP A 36 -6.10 1.34 1.89
N ALA A 37 -7.15 2.18 2.02
CA ALA A 37 -7.03 3.63 1.97
C ALA A 37 -6.17 4.18 3.11
N LYS A 38 -6.31 3.63 4.32
CA LYS A 38 -5.47 4.01 5.47
C LYS A 38 -4.01 3.62 5.26
N GLN A 39 -3.75 2.40 4.77
CA GLN A 39 -2.39 1.96 4.43
C GLN A 39 -1.78 2.80 3.31
N TRP A 40 -2.59 3.22 2.33
CA TRP A 40 -2.17 4.12 1.26
C TRP A 40 -1.81 5.52 1.79
N VAL A 41 -2.61 6.08 2.71
CA VAL A 41 -2.30 7.35 3.39
C VAL A 41 -1.05 7.24 4.25
N GLU A 42 -0.89 6.17 5.04
CA GLU A 42 0.33 5.91 5.84
C GLU A 42 1.57 5.78 4.95
N ALA A 43 1.46 5.05 3.83
CA ALA A 43 2.52 4.90 2.86
C ALA A 43 2.90 6.24 2.22
N ILE A 44 1.95 7.14 1.93
CA ILE A 44 2.23 8.48 1.39
C ILE A 44 2.81 9.40 2.47
N GLN A 45 2.33 9.30 3.71
CA GLN A 45 2.80 10.11 4.84
C GLN A 45 4.27 9.80 5.19
N GLU A 46 4.73 8.55 4.99
CA GLU A 46 6.16 8.18 5.08
C GLU A 46 7.06 8.94 4.09
N TYR A 47 6.51 9.53 3.01
CA TYR A 47 7.27 10.33 2.03
C TYR A 47 7.01 11.84 2.12
N ALA A 48 5.95 12.28 2.80
CA ALA A 48 5.48 13.67 2.74
C ALA A 48 6.28 14.66 3.59
N ASN A 49 7.14 14.21 4.51
CA ASN A 49 7.98 15.08 5.36
C ASN A 49 9.35 14.44 5.68
N ILE A 50 10.13 14.06 4.68
CA ILE A 50 11.55 13.76 4.89
C ILE A 50 12.31 15.09 5.04
N THR A 51 12.24 15.71 6.21
CA THR A 51 13.12 16.84 6.57
C THR A 51 14.47 16.35 7.10
N GLU A 52 14.53 15.13 7.63
CA GLU A 52 15.75 14.40 8.02
C GLU A 52 15.63 12.91 7.64
N LEU A 53 16.69 12.35 7.06
CA LEU A 53 16.83 10.90 6.84
C LEU A 53 17.49 10.28 8.08
N ASP A 54 16.71 9.64 8.95
CA ASP A 54 17.29 8.82 10.01
C ASP A 54 17.90 7.52 9.43
N ALA A 55 18.79 6.88 10.20
CA ALA A 55 19.52 5.71 9.73
C ALA A 55 18.60 4.53 9.35
N ALA A 56 17.47 4.39 10.03
CA ALA A 56 16.49 3.35 9.74
C ALA A 56 15.78 3.58 8.39
N THR A 57 15.34 4.82 8.16
CA THR A 57 14.69 5.23 6.92
C THR A 57 15.65 5.20 5.74
N LEU A 58 16.88 5.68 5.93
CA LEU A 58 17.93 5.62 4.92
C LEU A 58 18.19 4.18 4.46
N ASN A 59 18.38 3.25 5.40
CA ASN A 59 18.62 1.83 5.08
C ASN A 59 17.45 1.17 4.32
N ARG A 60 16.21 1.58 4.63
CA ARG A 60 15.02 1.06 3.94
C ARG A 60 14.90 1.56 2.50
N LEU A 61 15.38 2.78 2.24
CA LEU A 61 15.30 3.42 0.92
C LEU A 61 16.45 3.04 -0.02
N ILE A 62 17.53 2.49 0.51
CA ILE A 62 18.66 2.04 -0.30
C ILE A 62 18.28 0.77 -1.06
N LYS A 63 18.40 0.82 -2.40
CA LYS A 63 18.26 -0.33 -3.30
C LYS A 63 19.57 -1.12 -3.40
N GLU A 64 20.67 -0.42 -3.62
CA GLU A 64 22.01 -1.00 -3.75
C GLU A 64 23.09 0.05 -3.45
N ILE A 65 24.22 -0.42 -2.92
CA ILE A 65 25.43 0.37 -2.70
C ILE A 65 26.55 -0.22 -3.55
N VAL A 66 27.14 0.58 -4.41
CA VAL A 66 28.26 0.18 -5.27
C VAL A 66 29.52 0.85 -4.77
N VAL A 67 30.56 0.06 -4.50
CA VAL A 67 31.85 0.57 -4.04
C VAL A 67 32.87 0.38 -5.16
N HIS A 68 33.45 1.49 -5.59
CA HIS A 68 34.54 1.51 -6.55
C HIS A 68 35.85 1.75 -5.79
N GLU A 69 36.76 0.79 -5.84
CA GLU A 69 38.12 0.93 -5.30
C GLU A 69 39.12 1.03 -6.45
N ARG A 70 40.00 2.02 -6.38
CA ARG A 70 41.18 2.13 -7.23
C ARG A 70 42.40 2.36 -6.37
N ILE A 71 43.50 1.69 -6.72
CA ILE A 71 44.80 1.95 -6.11
C ILE A 71 45.68 2.57 -7.18
N ASP A 72 46.15 3.78 -6.92
CA ASP A 72 47.05 4.50 -7.82
C ASP A 72 48.50 4.00 -7.66
N GLU A 73 49.38 4.36 -8.60
CA GLU A 73 50.77 3.89 -8.64
C GLU A 73 51.59 4.33 -7.40
N ASP A 74 51.20 5.43 -6.78
CA ASP A 74 51.75 5.94 -5.52
C ASP A 74 51.27 5.18 -4.27
N LYS A 75 50.45 4.13 -4.47
CA LYS A 75 49.76 3.33 -3.45
C LYS A 75 48.65 4.07 -2.70
N THR A 76 48.20 5.22 -3.21
CA THR A 76 47.01 5.90 -2.69
C THR A 76 45.75 5.12 -3.08
N ARG A 77 44.87 4.87 -2.11
CA ARG A 77 43.58 4.21 -2.37
C ARG A 77 42.49 5.24 -2.54
N HIS A 78 41.81 5.19 -3.68
CA HIS A 78 40.62 5.97 -3.97
C HIS A 78 39.39 5.08 -3.82
N ILE A 79 38.49 5.47 -2.92
CA ILE A 79 37.22 4.78 -2.68
C ILE A 79 36.09 5.73 -3.08
N SER A 80 35.27 5.32 -4.04
CA SER A 80 34.04 6.02 -4.42
C SER A 80 32.84 5.14 -4.06
N ILE A 81 31.84 5.73 -3.40
CA ILE A 81 30.62 5.03 -2.99
C ILE A 81 29.45 5.64 -3.77
N GLU A 82 28.71 4.79 -4.46
CA GLU A 82 27.48 5.14 -5.16
C GLU A 82 26.30 4.47 -4.46
N ILE A 83 25.23 5.23 -4.20
CA ILE A 83 24.06 4.77 -3.46
C ILE A 83 22.84 4.96 -4.35
N HIS A 84 22.18 3.87 -4.71
CA HIS A 84 20.95 3.89 -5.49
C HIS A 84 19.75 3.76 -4.55
N PHE A 85 18.74 4.63 -4.73
CA PHE A 85 17.52 4.60 -3.93
C PHE A 85 16.34 3.99 -4.70
N ASN A 86 15.41 3.37 -3.97
CA ASN A 86 14.18 2.76 -4.51
C ASN A 86 12.97 3.69 -4.45
N LEU A 87 13.18 5.01 -4.66
CA LEU A 87 12.11 6.00 -4.58
C LEU A 87 11.05 5.76 -5.66
N LYS A 88 9.78 5.76 -5.26
CA LYS A 88 8.68 5.78 -6.23
C LYS A 88 8.60 7.16 -6.89
N PRO A 89 8.33 7.25 -8.20
CA PRO A 89 8.09 8.53 -8.84
C PRO A 89 6.93 9.24 -8.15
N ILE A 90 7.10 10.53 -7.86
CA ILE A 90 6.01 11.37 -7.36
C ILE A 90 5.02 11.52 -8.54
N PRO A 91 3.73 11.18 -8.38
CA PRO A 91 2.75 11.45 -9.42
C PRO A 91 2.72 12.96 -9.67
N GLU A 92 2.89 13.37 -10.92
CA GLU A 92 2.74 14.77 -11.30
C GLU A 92 1.35 15.24 -10.85
N VAL A 93 1.33 16.25 -9.97
CA VAL A 93 0.08 16.87 -9.57
C VAL A 93 -0.44 17.60 -10.80
N GLU A 94 -1.43 17.01 -11.48
CA GLU A 94 -2.21 17.71 -12.50
C GLU A 94 -2.74 18.98 -11.85
N GLN A 95 -2.16 20.12 -12.22
CA GLN A 95 -2.66 21.41 -11.79
C GLN A 95 -4.05 21.58 -12.40
N VAL A 96 -5.07 21.39 -11.58
CA VAL A 96 -6.45 21.70 -11.94
C VAL A 96 -6.50 23.21 -12.18
N THR A 97 -6.47 23.59 -13.45
CA THR A 97 -6.70 24.98 -13.86
C THR A 97 -8.17 25.27 -13.59
N ALA A 98 -8.40 26.27 -12.73
CA ALA A 98 -9.73 26.75 -12.36
C ALA A 98 -10.44 27.47 -13.51
#